data_AF-A0A0E3QYC3-F1
#
_entry.id   AF-A0A0E3QYC3-F1
#
_cell.length_a   1.000
_cell.length_b   1.000
_cell.length_c   1.000
_cell.angle_alpha   90.00
_cell.angle_beta   90.00
_cell.angle_gamma   90.00
#
_symmetry.space_group_name_H-M   'P 1'
#
loop_
_entity.id
_entity.type
_entity.pdbx_description
1 polymer ?
#
loop_
_entity_poly.entity_id
_entity_poly.type
_entity_poly.pdbx_seq_one_letter_code
_entity_poly.pdbx_strand_id
1 'polypeptide(L)'
;MASITLVTFLNFNSDTIEALRKIKIEYILVAGLFHVFSYFIWGARTRAMCNALGYKVNYLKIVEIILSGVFVAGVTPSSAGGEPVRLSMLHMNRIPLGKATAVIVGERLLDAFLVSSSLPFALYIMKDTLPSSKFNVALLIASLLALMALSFFIYGLWKPEKVKTLYVRSQAELRLF
;
A
#
# COMPACT_ATOMS: atom_id res chain seq x y z
N MET A 1 10.82 -12.95 -5.73
CA MET A 1 11.97 -13.56 -5.04
C MET A 1 12.92 -14.21 -6.04
N ALA A 2 12.50 -15.19 -6.84
CA ALA A 2 13.35 -15.76 -7.90
C ALA A 2 13.92 -14.72 -8.89
N SER A 3 13.13 -13.73 -9.31
CA SER A 3 13.60 -12.65 -10.20
C SER A 3 14.63 -11.75 -9.53
N ILE A 4 14.42 -11.37 -8.26
CA ILE A 4 15.35 -10.54 -7.50
C ILE A 4 16.65 -11.30 -7.30
N THR A 5 16.60 -12.54 -6.80
CA THR A 5 17.78 -13.39 -6.59
C THR A 5 18.56 -13.62 -7.89
N LEU A 6 17.87 -13.82 -9.01
CA LEU A 6 18.50 -13.95 -10.32
C LEU A 6 19.16 -12.65 -10.76
N VAL A 7 18.49 -11.51 -10.60
CA VAL A 7 19.06 -10.19 -10.94
C VAL A 7 20.26 -9.86 -10.06
N THR A 8 20.19 -10.10 -8.74
CA THR A 8 21.35 -9.89 -7.86
C THR A 8 22.47 -10.86 -8.15
N PHE A 9 22.19 -12.14 -8.42
CA PHE A 9 23.22 -13.10 -8.79
C PHE A 9 23.93 -12.73 -10.11
N LEU A 10 23.17 -12.22 -11.09
CA LEU A 10 23.71 -11.80 -12.38
C LEU A 10 24.40 -10.43 -12.36
N ASN A 11 24.09 -9.56 -11.39
CA ASN A 11 24.65 -8.18 -11.29
C ASN A 11 25.58 -7.97 -10.07
N PHE A 12 25.91 -9.03 -9.31
CA PHE A 12 26.84 -8.91 -8.19
C PHE A 12 28.28 -8.80 -8.73
N ASN A 13 28.80 -7.57 -8.82
CA ASN A 13 30.18 -7.31 -9.20
C ASN A 13 31.01 -6.74 -8.03
N SER A 14 32.33 -6.70 -8.19
CA SER A 14 33.25 -6.10 -7.22
C SER A 14 32.92 -4.63 -6.93
N ASP A 15 32.43 -3.90 -7.93
CA ASP A 15 32.02 -2.50 -7.80
C ASP A 15 30.86 -2.32 -6.80
N THR A 16 29.92 -3.26 -6.75
CA THR A 16 28.79 -3.25 -5.80
C THR A 16 29.28 -3.40 -4.37
N ILE A 17 30.27 -4.27 -4.13
CA ILE A 17 30.87 -4.48 -2.81
C ILE A 17 31.65 -3.24 -2.38
N GLU A 18 32.40 -2.63 -3.30
CA GLU A 18 33.15 -1.41 -3.00
C GLU A 18 32.23 -0.23 -2.69
N ALA A 19 31.11 -0.09 -3.41
CA ALA A 19 30.09 0.92 -3.14
C ALA A 19 29.47 0.73 -1.74
N LEU A 20 29.14 -0.50 -1.33
CA LEU A 20 28.61 -0.80 0.00
C LEU A 20 29.61 -0.44 1.12
N ARG A 21 30.91 -0.66 0.89
CA ARG A 21 31.97 -0.29 1.86
C ARG A 21 32.14 1.22 2.03
N LYS A 22 31.74 2.02 1.04
CA LYS A 22 31.78 3.49 1.10
C LYS A 22 30.59 4.10 1.84
N ILE A 23 29.55 3.30 2.17
CA ILE A 23 28.39 3.80 2.91
C ILE A 23 28.80 4.09 4.35
N LYS A 24 28.59 5.34 4.76
CA LYS A 24 28.79 5.79 6.13
C LYS A 24 27.74 5.16 7.05
N ILE A 25 28.18 4.63 8.20
CA ILE A 25 27.32 3.94 9.17
C ILE A 25 26.22 4.86 9.71
N GLU A 26 26.49 6.16 9.80
CA GLU A 26 25.56 7.19 10.23
C GLU A 26 24.30 7.21 9.35
N TYR A 27 24.43 7.03 8.04
CA TYR A 27 23.29 6.98 7.13
C TYR A 27 22.44 5.72 7.35
N ILE A 28 23.06 4.59 7.67
CA ILE A 28 22.36 3.33 7.98
C ILE A 28 21.56 3.49 9.27
N LEU A 29 22.15 4.11 10.30
CA LEU A 29 21.48 4.37 11.58
C LEU A 29 20.29 5.32 11.39
N VAL A 30 20.46 6.40 10.64
CA VAL A 30 19.37 7.35 10.35
C VAL A 30 18.26 6.68 9.55
N ALA A 31 18.59 5.87 8.54
CA ALA A 31 17.61 5.11 7.78
C ALA A 31 16.83 4.13 8.67
N GLY A 32 17.53 3.39 9.53
CA GLY A 32 16.91 2.49 10.52
C GLY A 32 15.96 3.23 11.46
N LEU A 33 16.37 4.41 11.94
CA LEU A 33 15.53 5.24 12.81
C LEU A 33 14.26 5.71 12.10
N PHE A 34 14.38 6.24 10.88
CA PHE A 34 13.21 6.63 10.09
C PHE A 34 12.30 5.43 9.78
N HIS A 35 12.88 4.26 9.54
CA HIS A 35 12.13 3.05 9.29
C HIS A 35 11.30 2.64 10.52
N VAL A 36 11.92 2.62 11.71
CA VAL A 36 11.22 2.34 12.97
C VAL A 36 10.14 3.40 13.24
N PHE A 37 10.47 4.67 13.07
CA PHE A 37 9.53 5.77 13.26
C PHE A 37 8.31 5.68 12.33
N SER A 38 8.50 5.19 11.10
CA SER A 38 7.41 5.00 10.15
C SER A 38 6.31 4.06 10.67
N TYR A 39 6.65 3.05 11.47
CA TYR A 39 5.67 2.15 12.07
C TYR A 39 4.79 2.83 13.11
N PHE A 40 5.33 3.81 13.84
CA PHE A 40 4.57 4.61 14.80
C PHE A 40 3.56 5.52 14.07
N ILE A 41 3.97 6.16 12.98
CA ILE A 41 3.07 6.95 12.12
C ILE A 41 1.97 6.05 11.55
N TRP A 42 2.34 4.87 11.03
CA TRP A 42 1.37 3.90 10.54
C TRP A 42 0.41 3.44 11.65
N GLY A 43 0.92 3.27 12.88
CA GLY A 43 0.10 2.99 14.05
C GLY A 43 -0.91 4.09 14.36
N ALA A 44 -0.50 5.34 14.22
CA ALA A 44 -1.38 6.48 14.50
C ALA A 44 -2.51 6.52 13.48
N ARG A 45 -2.19 6.28 12.20
CA ARG A 45 -3.15 6.16 11.10
C ARG A 45 -4.13 5.01 11.33
N THR A 46 -3.65 3.81 11.63
CA THR A 46 -4.50 2.64 11.86
C THR A 46 -5.45 2.89 13.05
N ARG A 47 -4.94 3.47 14.14
CA ARG A 47 -5.74 3.83 15.31
C ARG A 47 -6.81 4.88 14.98
N ALA A 48 -6.48 5.89 14.17
CA ALA A 48 -7.44 6.89 13.74
C ALA A 48 -8.59 6.25 12.94
N MET A 49 -8.30 5.28 12.07
CA MET A 49 -9.33 4.54 11.35
C MET A 49 -10.20 3.68 12.27
N CYS A 50 -9.61 2.97 13.24
CA CYS A 50 -10.38 2.22 14.24
C CYS A 50 -11.33 3.16 15.02
N ASN A 51 -10.81 4.31 15.46
CA ASN A 51 -11.59 5.32 16.18
C ASN A 51 -12.74 5.88 15.33
N ALA A 52 -12.51 6.13 14.03
CA ALA A 52 -13.54 6.59 13.10
C ALA A 52 -14.70 5.59 12.94
N LEU A 53 -14.44 4.30 13.16
CA LEU A 53 -15.45 3.25 13.18
C LEU A 53 -16.06 3.00 14.57
N GLY A 54 -15.70 3.79 15.58
CA GLY A 54 -16.19 3.68 16.96
C GLY A 54 -15.39 2.73 17.86
N TYR A 55 -14.24 2.22 17.41
CA TYR A 55 -13.44 1.25 18.17
C TYR A 55 -12.17 1.90 18.73
N LYS A 56 -12.12 2.03 20.06
CA LYS A 56 -10.95 2.55 20.77
C LYS A 56 -10.00 1.42 21.12
N VAL A 57 -8.87 1.36 20.41
CA VAL A 57 -7.76 0.44 20.74
C VAL A 57 -6.58 1.25 21.29
N ASN A 58 -5.87 0.67 22.26
CA ASN A 58 -4.64 1.26 22.79
C ASN A 58 -3.62 1.45 21.65
N TYR A 59 -2.96 2.61 21.60
CA TYR A 59 -2.00 2.93 20.56
C TYR A 59 -0.83 1.95 20.49
N LEU A 60 -0.24 1.58 21.63
CA LEU A 60 0.86 0.61 21.67
C LEU A 60 0.41 -0.76 21.18
N LYS A 61 -0.83 -1.14 21.47
CA LYS A 61 -1.41 -2.39 20.94
C LYS A 61 -1.59 -2.33 19.42
N ILE A 62 -1.95 -1.18 18.85
CA ILE A 62 -2.00 -1.00 17.40
C ILE A 62 -0.60 -1.07 16.77
N VAL A 63 0.42 -0.49 17.40
CA VAL A 63 1.81 -0.59 16.93
C VAL A 63 2.30 -2.04 16.99
N GLU A 64 1.99 -2.78 18.06
CA GLU A 64 2.26 -4.22 18.17
C GLU A 64 1.60 -5.01 17.04
N ILE A 65 0.34 -4.72 16.71
CA ILE A 65 -0.36 -5.34 15.57
C ILE A 65 0.38 -5.09 14.26
N ILE A 66 0.86 -3.86 14.03
CA ILE A 66 1.63 -3.50 12.84
C ILE A 66 2.95 -4.27 12.79
N LEU A 67 3.71 -4.27 13.88
CA LEU A 67 5.00 -4.95 13.95
C LEU A 67 4.85 -6.46 13.73
N SER A 68 3.83 -7.09 14.34
CA SER A 68 3.51 -8.50 14.10
C SER A 68 3.16 -8.78 12.64
N GLY A 69 2.38 -7.90 12.01
CA GLY A 69 2.09 -7.98 10.58
C GLY A 69 3.33 -7.87 9.71
N VAL A 70 4.19 -6.88 9.97
CA VAL A 70 5.45 -6.67 9.23
C VAL A 70 6.40 -7.84 9.41
N PHE A 71 6.51 -8.40 10.61
CA PHE A 71 7.32 -9.57 10.87
C PHE A 71 6.86 -10.77 10.03
N VAL A 72 5.56 -11.08 10.04
CA VAL A 72 5.02 -12.20 9.27
C VAL A 72 5.12 -11.95 7.77
N ALA A 73 4.88 -10.72 7.31
CA ALA A 73 5.16 -10.31 5.94
C ALA A 73 6.63 -10.56 5.54
N GLY A 74 7.58 -10.25 6.43
CA GLY A 74 9.01 -10.44 6.18
C GLY A 74 9.44 -11.90 6.03
N VAL A 75 8.79 -12.83 6.73
CA VAL A 75 9.12 -14.26 6.68
C VAL A 75 8.29 -15.06 5.67
N THR A 76 7.21 -14.49 5.14
CA THR A 76 6.32 -15.18 4.20
C THR A 76 6.63 -14.83 2.74
N PRO A 77 6.59 -15.81 1.80
CA PRO A 77 6.72 -15.51 0.38
C PRO A 77 5.71 -14.46 -0.06
N SER A 78 6.17 -13.52 -0.89
CA SER A 78 5.35 -12.43 -1.44
C SER A 78 4.72 -11.51 -0.39
N SER A 79 5.21 -11.51 0.86
CA SER A 79 4.65 -10.70 1.95
C SER A 79 3.18 -11.03 2.27
N ALA A 80 2.68 -12.21 1.86
CA ALA A 80 1.26 -12.52 1.89
C ALA A 80 0.67 -12.73 3.30
N GLY A 81 1.53 -13.00 4.30
CA GLY A 81 1.07 -13.31 5.66
C GLY A 81 0.85 -12.10 6.56
N GLY A 82 1.27 -10.89 6.17
CA GLY A 82 1.20 -9.71 7.05
C GLY A 82 -0.23 -9.22 7.29
N GLU A 83 -1.01 -9.01 6.23
CA GLU A 83 -2.39 -8.53 6.33
C GLU A 83 -3.32 -9.49 7.08
N PRO A 84 -3.30 -10.83 6.85
CA PRO A 84 -4.10 -11.77 7.63
C PRO A 84 -3.83 -11.71 9.14
N VAL A 85 -2.57 -11.54 9.54
CA VAL A 85 -2.18 -11.40 10.95
C VAL A 85 -2.71 -10.11 11.55
N ARG A 86 -2.60 -8.99 10.83
CA ARG A 86 -3.18 -7.72 11.27
C ARG A 86 -4.70 -7.83 11.44
N LEU A 87 -5.37 -8.51 10.51
CA LEU A 87 -6.82 -8.73 10.55
C LEU A 87 -7.22 -9.53 11.78
N SER A 88 -6.55 -10.66 12.03
CA SER A 88 -6.85 -11.52 13.17
C SER A 88 -6.58 -10.82 14.50
N MET A 89 -5.47 -10.09 14.63
CA MET A 89 -5.16 -9.37 15.87
C MET A 89 -6.09 -8.19 16.12
N LEU A 90 -6.52 -7.45 15.10
CA LEU A 90 -7.57 -6.44 15.25
C LEU A 90 -8.88 -7.09 15.72
N HIS A 91 -9.21 -8.27 15.18
CA HIS A 91 -10.40 -9.01 15.59
C HIS A 91 -10.34 -9.47 17.06
N MET A 92 -9.19 -10.01 17.49
CA MET A 92 -8.95 -10.37 18.90
C MET A 92 -9.05 -9.16 19.85
N ASN A 93 -8.86 -7.94 19.34
CA ASN A 93 -9.07 -6.70 20.08
C ASN A 93 -10.51 -6.16 19.99
N ARG A 94 -11.51 -7.06 19.85
CA ARG A 94 -12.96 -6.79 19.87
C ARG A 94 -13.48 -5.96 18.69
N ILE A 95 -12.73 -5.87 17.60
CA ILE A 95 -13.23 -5.27 16.36
C ILE A 95 -13.93 -6.37 15.54
N PRO A 96 -15.20 -6.21 15.12
CA PRO A 96 -15.85 -7.17 14.25
C PRO A 96 -15.07 -7.36 12.96
N LEU A 97 -15.01 -8.60 12.46
CA LEU A 97 -14.17 -8.97 11.32
C LEU A 97 -14.39 -8.04 10.10
N GLY A 98 -15.65 -7.75 9.76
CA GLY A 98 -15.96 -6.84 8.65
C GLY A 98 -15.45 -5.41 8.84
N LYS A 99 -15.43 -4.90 10.09
CA LYS A 99 -14.88 -3.57 10.42
C LYS A 99 -13.35 -3.59 10.41
N ALA A 100 -12.72 -4.66 10.90
CA ALA A 100 -11.27 -4.84 10.83
C ALA A 100 -10.78 -4.92 9.37
N THR A 101 -11.50 -5.66 8.51
CA THR A 101 -11.23 -5.68 7.07
C THR A 101 -11.42 -4.29 6.46
N ALA A 102 -12.47 -3.56 6.85
CA ALA A 102 -12.68 -2.20 6.35
C ALA A 102 -11.55 -1.24 6.74
N VAL A 103 -10.97 -1.37 7.94
CA VAL A 103 -9.76 -0.63 8.33
C VAL A 103 -8.61 -0.99 7.38
N ILE A 104 -8.26 -2.27 7.25
CA ILE A 104 -7.11 -2.70 6.44
C ILE A 104 -7.28 -2.29 4.97
N VAL A 105 -8.44 -2.56 4.37
CA VAL A 105 -8.73 -2.19 2.98
C VAL A 105 -8.74 -0.68 2.81
N GLY A 106 -9.34 0.06 3.75
CA GLY A 106 -9.35 1.52 3.76
C GLY A 106 -7.93 2.10 3.77
N GLU A 107 -7.02 1.52 4.55
CA GLU A 107 -5.61 1.90 4.53
C GLU A 107 -4.99 1.69 3.14
N ARG A 108 -5.20 0.52 2.51
CA ARG A 108 -4.67 0.24 1.17
C ARG A 108 -5.23 1.19 0.12
N LEU A 109 -6.50 1.57 0.22
CA LEU A 109 -7.11 2.54 -0.69
C LEU A 109 -6.56 3.95 -0.51
N LEU A 110 -6.34 4.39 0.73
CA LEU A 110 -5.67 5.67 0.99
C LEU A 110 -4.22 5.64 0.48
N ASP A 111 -3.48 4.57 0.74
CA ASP A 111 -2.11 4.38 0.25
C ASP A 111 -2.08 4.45 -1.29
N ALA A 112 -2.96 3.71 -1.96
CA ALA A 112 -3.09 3.73 -3.42
C ALA A 112 -3.44 5.13 -3.94
N PHE A 113 -4.40 5.83 -3.31
CA PHE A 113 -4.81 7.16 -3.74
C PHE A 113 -3.68 8.19 -3.60
N LEU A 114 -2.95 8.16 -2.48
CA LEU A 114 -1.81 9.04 -2.25
C LEU A 114 -0.68 8.76 -3.24
N VAL A 115 -0.33 7.49 -3.47
CA VAL A 115 0.71 7.12 -4.43
C VAL A 115 0.30 7.51 -5.85
N SER A 116 -0.91 7.13 -6.29
CA SER A 116 -1.41 7.45 -7.63
C SER A 116 -1.54 8.95 -7.89
N SER A 117 -1.82 9.77 -6.86
CA SER A 117 -1.86 11.23 -7.00
C SER A 117 -0.47 11.88 -6.95
N SER A 118 0.45 11.32 -6.16
CA SER A 118 1.84 11.80 -6.10
C SER A 118 2.63 11.54 -7.38
N LEU A 119 2.32 10.47 -8.11
CA LEU A 119 3.04 10.07 -9.32
C LEU A 119 2.98 11.11 -10.45
N PRO A 120 1.81 11.57 -10.92
CA PRO A 120 1.75 12.62 -11.94
C PRO A 120 2.41 13.92 -11.46
N PHE A 121 2.30 14.23 -10.17
CA PHE A 121 2.95 15.41 -9.57
C PHE A 121 4.49 15.31 -9.64
N ALA A 122 5.05 14.16 -9.27
CA ALA A 122 6.49 13.91 -9.36
C ALA A 122 6.98 13.96 -10.82
N LEU A 123 6.24 13.36 -11.75
CA LEU A 123 6.56 13.37 -13.17
C LEU A 123 6.49 14.77 -13.79
N TYR A 124 5.55 15.60 -13.32
CA TYR A 124 5.45 17.00 -13.74
C TYR A 124 6.68 17.80 -13.31
N ILE A 125 7.16 17.62 -12.07
CA ILE A 125 8.37 18.29 -11.55
C ILE A 125 9.62 17.80 -12.28
N MET A 126 9.72 16.50 -12.54
CA MET A 126 10.90 15.87 -13.15
C MET A 126 10.88 15.88 -14.69
N LYS A 127 9.92 16.58 -15.32
CA LYS A 127 9.70 16.53 -16.77
C LYS A 127 10.94 16.86 -17.60
N ASP A 128 11.83 17.70 -17.07
CA ASP A 128 13.03 18.20 -17.76
C ASP A 128 14.24 17.26 -17.62
N THR A 129 14.19 16.29 -16.69
CA THR A 129 15.27 15.31 -16.46
C THR A 129 15.10 14.04 -17.28
N LEU A 130 13.89 13.75 -17.79
CA LEU A 130 13.66 12.51 -18.52
C LEU A 130 14.10 12.61 -20.00
N PRO A 131 14.74 11.56 -20.55
CA PRO A 131 15.44 11.63 -21.84
C PRO A 131 14.56 11.87 -23.07
N SER A 132 13.25 11.58 -23.00
CA SER A 132 12.37 11.68 -24.19
C SER A 132 11.01 12.29 -23.87
N SER A 133 10.71 13.40 -24.54
CA SER A 133 9.47 14.16 -24.37
C SER A 133 8.21 13.32 -24.61
N LYS A 134 8.22 12.42 -25.61
CA LYS A 134 7.10 11.51 -25.90
C LYS A 134 6.84 10.50 -24.78
N PHE A 135 7.89 9.96 -24.18
CA PHE A 135 7.76 9.02 -23.06
C PHE A 135 7.21 9.71 -21.82
N ASN A 136 7.64 10.95 -21.54
CA ASN A 136 7.18 11.74 -20.39
C ASN A 136 5.67 12.01 -20.48
N VAL A 137 5.22 12.44 -21.66
CA VAL A 137 3.80 12.70 -21.92
C VAL A 137 2.99 11.41 -21.82
N ALA A 138 3.47 10.29 -22.39
CA ALA A 138 2.79 9.00 -22.29
C ALA A 138 2.67 8.52 -20.84
N LEU A 139 3.73 8.64 -20.04
CA LEU A 139 3.77 8.25 -18.63
C LEU A 139 2.85 9.13 -17.78
N LEU A 140 2.82 10.44 -18.05
CA LEU A 140 1.89 11.38 -17.41
C LEU A 140 0.44 11.00 -17.69
N ILE A 141 0.08 10.78 -18.97
CA ILE A 141 -1.28 10.37 -19.35
C ILE A 141 -1.65 9.04 -18.67
N ALA A 142 -0.75 8.05 -18.69
CA ALA A 142 -0.98 6.76 -18.04
C ALA A 142 -1.22 6.91 -16.53
N SER A 143 -0.44 7.76 -15.85
CA SER A 143 -0.61 8.02 -14.41
C SER A 143 -1.94 8.72 -14.09
N LEU A 144 -2.38 9.66 -14.93
CA LEU A 144 -3.68 10.31 -14.79
C LEU A 144 -4.85 9.35 -15.02
N LEU A 145 -4.75 8.48 -16.03
CA LEU A 145 -5.73 7.43 -16.29
C LEU A 145 -5.83 6.44 -15.13
N ALA A 146 -4.69 6.04 -14.55
CA ALA A 146 -4.67 5.17 -13.38
C ALA A 146 -5.33 5.83 -12.16
N LEU A 147 -5.06 7.12 -11.92
CA LEU A 147 -5.70 7.90 -10.86
C LEU A 147 -7.22 8.03 -11.08
N MET A 148 -7.65 8.24 -12.33
CA MET A 148 -9.07 8.29 -12.69
C MET A 148 -9.76 6.94 -12.44
N ALA A 149 -9.15 5.83 -12.86
CA ALA A 149 -9.67 4.49 -12.63
C ALA A 149 -9.78 4.16 -11.14
N LEU A 150 -8.77 4.50 -10.35
CA LEU A 150 -8.78 4.33 -8.90
C LEU A 150 -9.89 5.16 -8.23
N SER A 151 -10.06 6.42 -8.67
CA SER A 151 -11.11 7.30 -8.16
C SER A 151 -12.51 6.74 -8.45
N PHE A 152 -12.71 6.18 -9.64
CA PHE A 152 -13.96 5.51 -10.01
C PHE A 152 -14.20 4.26 -9.16
N PHE A 153 -13.16 3.46 -8.90
CA PHE A 153 -13.25 2.29 -8.03
C PHE A 153 -13.64 2.67 -6.59
N ILE A 154 -13.01 3.69 -6.02
CA ILE A 154 -13.36 4.22 -4.68
C ILE A 154 -14.81 4.72 -4.66
N TYR A 155 -15.26 5.43 -5.69
CA TYR A 155 -16.65 5.87 -5.81
C TYR A 155 -17.65 4.69 -5.82
N GLY A 156 -17.32 3.61 -6.55
CA GLY A 156 -18.12 2.39 -6.56
C GLY A 156 -18.22 1.72 -5.18
N LEU A 157 -17.11 1.68 -4.42
CA LEU A 157 -17.09 1.15 -3.06
C LEU A 157 -17.90 2.00 -2.07
N TRP A 158 -17.91 3.33 -2.23
CA TRP A 158 -18.68 4.22 -1.35
C TRP A 158 -20.19 4.07 -1.55
N LYS A 159 -20.65 3.76 -2.77
CA LYS A 159 -22.07 3.66 -3.12
C LYS A 159 -22.45 2.21 -3.53
N PRO A 160 -22.37 1.24 -2.59
CA PRO A 160 -22.62 -0.17 -2.91
C PRO A 160 -24.05 -0.44 -3.38
N GLU A 161 -25.03 0.39 -2.98
CA GLU A 161 -26.43 0.36 -3.42
C GLU A 161 -26.54 0.44 -4.96
N LYS A 162 -25.82 1.39 -5.59
CA LYS A 162 -25.85 1.59 -7.05
C LYS A 162 -25.20 0.44 -7.81
N VAL A 163 -24.16 -0.16 -7.22
CA VAL A 163 -23.46 -1.32 -7.79
C VAL A 163 -24.36 -2.58 -7.71
N LYS A 164 -25.09 -2.76 -6.61
CA LYS A 164 -26.08 -3.85 -6.47
C LYS A 164 -27.20 -3.74 -7.50
N THR A 165 -27.74 -2.55 -7.77
CA THR A 165 -28.80 -2.36 -8.78
C THR A 165 -28.32 -2.70 -10.19
N LEU A 166 -27.08 -2.35 -10.55
CA LEU A 166 -26.49 -2.71 -11.84
C LEU A 166 -26.31 -4.23 -11.99
N TYR A 167 -25.86 -4.91 -10.94
CA TYR A 167 -25.71 -6.37 -10.93
C TYR A 167 -27.06 -7.10 -11.03
N VAL A 168 -28.11 -6.61 -10.34
CA VAL A 168 -29.46 -7.18 -10.44
C VAL A 168 -30.05 -6.97 -11.84
N ARG A 169 -29.79 -5.82 -12.47
CA ARG A 169 -30.26 -5.50 -13.82
C ARG A 169 -29.59 -6.35 -14.90
N SER A 170 -28.28 -6.56 -14.81
CA SER A 170 -27.56 -7.45 -15.74
C SER A 170 -27.94 -8.92 -15.58
N GLN A 171 -28.22 -9.37 -14.36
CA GLN A 171 -28.78 -10.72 -14.09
C GLN A 171 -30.20 -10.89 -14.65
N ALA A 172 -31.03 -9.84 -14.60
CA ALA A 172 -32.38 -9.88 -15.17
C ALA A 172 -32.35 -9.95 -16.71
N GLU A 173 -31.44 -9.22 -17.36
CA GLU A 173 -31.28 -9.28 -18.83
C GLU A 173 -30.69 -10.62 -19.30
N LEU A 174 -29.78 -11.23 -18.55
CA LEU A 174 -29.23 -12.57 -18.86
C LEU A 174 -30.23 -13.72 -18.65
N ARG A 175 -31.33 -13.51 -17.93
CA ARG A 175 -32.41 -14.51 -17.75
C ARG A 175 -33.51 -14.39 -18.80
N LEU A 176 -33.48 -13.35 -19.64
CA LEU A 176 -34.45 -13.10 -20.72
C LEU A 176 -33.93 -13.59 -22.09
N PHE A 177 -32.67 -14.06 -22.15
CA PHE A 177 -32.09 -14.83 -23.24
C PHE A 177 -32.02 -16.31 -22.85
#